data_AF-A0A930ADG5-F1
#
_entry.id   AF-A0A930ADG5-F1
#
_cell.length_a   1.000
_cell.length_b   1.000
_cell.length_c   1.000
_cell.angle_alpha   90.00
_cell.angle_beta   90.00
_cell.angle_gamma   90.00
#
_symmetry.space_group_name_H-M   'P 1'
#
loop_
_entity.id
_entity.type
_entity.pdbx_description
1 polymer ?
#
loop_
_entity_poly.entity_id
_entity_poly.type
_entity_poly.pdbx_seq_one_letter_code
_entity_poly.pdbx_strand_id
1 'polypeptide(L)'
;MFGFFKKDKAVEVEVPTQVPAHIGIIMDGNGRWAKKRMQPRVFGHKAGMEALQKVTKAANKMGVKVITVYAFSTENWARPDQEVKFIMNLPVEFYDNYVPELHANNVKIQMIGETDRLPKPTFEALKKAEELTKNNTGLILNFALNYGGRAEITQALKSLAQEVLDAKINPGDITEDMIGDYLFTQHLPKDLRDPDLIIRTSGELRLSNFLPWQAAYSELYFTDTLWPDFDEAALQEAIAAFNHRNRRFGGV
;
A
#
# COMPACT_ATOMS: atom_id res chain seq x y z
N MET A 1 3.12 -36.00 -53.20
CA MET A 1 3.06 -36.57 -51.83
C MET A 1 3.65 -35.50 -50.90
N PHE A 2 2.80 -34.89 -50.08
CA PHE A 2 3.13 -33.72 -49.25
C PHE A 2 4.12 -34.10 -48.14
N GLY A 3 5.25 -33.37 -48.04
CA GLY A 3 6.28 -33.59 -47.04
C GLY A 3 6.53 -32.34 -46.19
N PHE A 4 5.76 -32.23 -45.11
CA PHE A 4 5.93 -31.47 -43.86
C PHE A 4 6.98 -30.34 -43.81
N PHE A 5 6.48 -29.10 -43.77
CA PHE A 5 7.20 -27.97 -43.17
C PHE A 5 7.36 -28.22 -41.66
N LYS A 6 8.61 -28.29 -41.19
CA LYS A 6 8.92 -28.16 -39.76
C LYS A 6 8.51 -26.74 -39.34
N LYS A 7 7.49 -26.64 -38.47
CA LYS A 7 7.26 -25.42 -37.71
C LYS A 7 8.47 -25.21 -36.80
N ASP A 8 9.23 -24.16 -37.05
CA ASP A 8 10.17 -23.65 -36.06
C ASP A 8 9.37 -23.36 -34.79
N LYS A 9 9.77 -24.02 -33.68
CA LYS A 9 9.26 -23.66 -32.36
C LYS A 9 9.68 -22.22 -32.14
N ALA A 10 8.71 -21.32 -31.98
CA ALA A 10 8.96 -19.99 -31.48
C ALA A 10 9.75 -20.15 -30.17
N VAL A 11 10.94 -19.56 -30.13
CA VAL A 11 11.70 -19.41 -28.89
C VAL A 11 10.87 -18.42 -28.07
N GLU A 12 10.09 -18.92 -27.12
CA GLU A 12 9.56 -18.10 -26.04
C GLU A 12 10.76 -17.57 -25.29
N VAL A 13 11.12 -16.31 -25.56
CA VAL A 13 12.03 -15.57 -24.73
C VAL A 13 11.30 -15.40 -23.41
N GLU A 14 11.68 -16.16 -22.38
CA GLU A 14 11.26 -15.93 -21.01
C GLU A 14 11.69 -14.50 -20.63
N VAL A 15 10.75 -13.56 -20.72
CA VAL A 15 10.95 -12.21 -20.22
C VAL A 15 11.07 -12.35 -18.69
N PRO A 16 12.18 -11.92 -18.07
CA PRO A 16 12.33 -12.02 -16.63
C PRO A 16 11.16 -11.33 -15.93
N THR A 17 10.46 -12.03 -15.03
CA THR A 17 9.39 -11.45 -14.23
C THR A 17 9.95 -10.30 -13.41
N GLN A 18 9.58 -9.07 -13.77
CA GLN A 18 9.93 -7.87 -13.03
C GLN A 18 9.03 -7.77 -11.81
N VAL A 19 9.64 -7.78 -10.62
CA VAL A 19 8.91 -7.60 -9.36
C VAL A 19 8.75 -6.10 -9.13
N PRO A 20 7.52 -5.57 -8.97
CA PRO A 20 7.32 -4.16 -8.61
C PRO A 20 8.03 -3.87 -7.28
N ALA A 21 8.82 -2.80 -7.25
CA ALA A 21 9.58 -2.43 -6.06
C ALA A 21 8.66 -1.91 -4.96
N HIS A 22 7.62 -1.16 -5.34
CA HIS A 22 6.60 -0.65 -4.44
C HIS A 22 5.19 -1.04 -4.90
N ILE A 23 4.45 -1.73 -4.04
CA ILE A 23 3.05 -2.10 -4.24
C ILE A 23 2.16 -1.31 -3.28
N GLY A 24 1.17 -0.58 -3.78
CA GLY A 24 0.09 -0.02 -2.98
C GLY A 24 -1.12 -0.96 -2.96
N ILE A 25 -1.73 -1.21 -1.80
CA ILE A 25 -2.86 -2.14 -1.67
C ILE A 25 -4.05 -1.48 -0.97
N ILE A 26 -5.19 -1.41 -1.66
CA ILE A 26 -6.48 -1.03 -1.09
C ILE A 26 -7.21 -2.31 -0.65
N MET A 27 -7.15 -2.59 0.65
CA MET A 27 -7.64 -3.83 1.31
C MET A 27 -9.17 -3.85 1.48
N ASP A 28 -9.91 -3.78 0.38
CA ASP A 28 -11.37 -3.73 0.36
C ASP A 28 -12.00 -5.15 0.42
N GLY A 29 -13.23 -5.24 0.91
CA GLY A 29 -14.01 -6.48 0.93
C GLY A 29 -14.17 -7.14 2.29
N ASN A 30 -13.49 -6.68 3.35
CA ASN A 30 -13.58 -7.25 4.71
C ASN A 30 -15.02 -7.45 5.21
N GLY A 31 -15.83 -6.38 5.16
CA GLY A 31 -17.23 -6.45 5.61
C GLY A 31 -18.11 -7.35 4.74
N ARG A 32 -17.87 -7.36 3.41
CA ARG A 32 -18.57 -8.24 2.46
C ARG A 32 -18.23 -9.72 2.73
N TRP A 33 -16.96 -10.00 3.03
CA TRP A 33 -16.47 -11.33 3.33
C TRP A 33 -17.10 -11.91 4.59
N ALA A 34 -17.21 -11.11 5.66
CA ALA A 34 -17.88 -11.49 6.89
C ALA A 34 -19.39 -11.72 6.67
N LYS A 35 -20.06 -10.83 5.94
CA LYS A 35 -21.49 -10.95 5.63
C LYS A 35 -21.82 -12.23 4.86
N LYS A 36 -20.99 -12.62 3.88
CA LYS A 36 -21.14 -13.89 3.13
C LYS A 36 -21.10 -15.12 4.05
N ARG A 37 -20.51 -15.00 5.24
CA ARG A 37 -20.36 -16.06 6.25
C ARG A 37 -21.30 -15.89 7.44
N MET A 38 -22.27 -14.97 7.35
CA MET A 38 -23.18 -14.63 8.45
C MET A 38 -22.45 -14.19 9.74
N GLN A 39 -21.27 -13.59 9.59
CA GLN A 39 -20.44 -13.10 10.69
C GLN A 39 -20.49 -11.57 10.80
N PRO A 40 -20.26 -10.99 11.99
CA PRO A 40 -20.09 -9.54 12.17
C PRO A 40 -18.91 -9.00 11.36
N ARG A 41 -18.98 -7.73 10.90
CA ARG A 41 -17.92 -7.08 10.09
C ARG A 41 -16.53 -7.16 10.73
N VAL A 42 -16.49 -7.05 12.06
CA VAL A 42 -15.30 -7.22 12.91
C VAL A 42 -14.53 -8.51 12.59
N PHE A 43 -15.24 -9.62 12.36
CA PHE A 43 -14.64 -10.90 12.02
C PHE A 43 -13.87 -10.84 10.69
N GLY A 44 -14.41 -10.13 9.70
CA GLY A 44 -13.75 -9.93 8.41
C GLY A 44 -12.49 -9.07 8.52
N HIS A 45 -12.51 -8.04 9.37
CA HIS A 45 -11.31 -7.23 9.64
C HIS A 45 -10.19 -8.02 10.30
N LYS A 46 -10.52 -8.92 11.25
CA LYS A 46 -9.53 -9.81 11.86
C LYS A 46 -8.90 -10.75 10.84
N ALA A 47 -9.73 -11.41 10.00
CA ALA A 47 -9.23 -12.24 8.91
C ALA A 47 -8.39 -11.43 7.90
N GLY A 48 -8.73 -10.15 7.69
CA GLY A 48 -7.94 -9.22 6.90
C GLY A 48 -6.54 -8.94 7.46
N MET A 49 -6.36 -8.89 8.79
CA MET A 49 -5.03 -8.75 9.38
C MET A 49 -4.16 -10.00 9.16
N GLU A 50 -4.77 -11.19 9.27
CA GLU A 50 -4.08 -12.45 8.97
C GLU A 50 -3.64 -12.52 7.50
N ALA A 51 -4.51 -12.09 6.58
CA ALA A 51 -4.18 -11.98 5.15
C ALA A 51 -3.02 -11.00 4.92
N LEU A 52 -3.04 -9.82 5.59
CA LEU A 52 -1.96 -8.84 5.49
C LEU A 52 -0.60 -9.43 5.88
N GLN A 53 -0.53 -10.17 6.98
CA GLN A 53 0.72 -10.79 7.42
C GLN A 53 1.23 -11.80 6.38
N LYS A 54 0.35 -12.66 5.85
CA LYS A 54 0.70 -13.67 4.84
C LYS A 54 1.21 -13.02 3.55
N VAL A 55 0.48 -12.03 3.04
CA VAL A 55 0.84 -11.26 1.84
C VAL A 55 2.17 -10.53 2.04
N THR A 56 2.37 -9.90 3.19
CA THR A 56 3.63 -9.20 3.50
C THR A 56 4.83 -10.15 3.48
N LYS A 57 4.68 -11.34 4.09
CA LYS A 57 5.74 -12.37 4.09
C LYS A 57 6.02 -12.90 2.68
N ALA A 58 4.98 -13.13 1.89
CA ALA A 58 5.13 -13.56 0.50
C ALA A 58 5.85 -12.49 -0.34
N ALA A 59 5.42 -11.23 -0.26
CA ALA A 59 6.04 -10.12 -0.97
C ALA A 59 7.52 -9.91 -0.58
N ASN A 60 7.84 -10.03 0.70
CA ASN A 60 9.22 -9.94 1.19
C ASN A 60 10.11 -11.05 0.58
N LYS A 61 9.59 -12.29 0.48
CA LYS A 61 10.28 -13.40 -0.19
C LYS A 61 10.45 -13.18 -1.70
N MET A 62 9.48 -12.53 -2.34
CA MET A 62 9.52 -12.18 -3.76
C MET A 62 10.47 -11.01 -4.06
N GLY A 63 10.95 -10.29 -3.04
CA GLY A 63 11.89 -9.18 -3.20
C GLY A 63 11.25 -7.80 -3.37
N VAL A 64 9.94 -7.68 -3.14
CA VAL A 64 9.24 -6.37 -3.05
C VAL A 64 9.89 -5.55 -1.94
N LYS A 65 10.10 -4.24 -2.19
CA LYS A 65 10.80 -3.35 -1.25
C LYS A 65 9.84 -2.61 -0.34
N VAL A 66 8.68 -2.21 -0.86
CA VAL A 66 7.66 -1.49 -0.09
C VAL A 66 6.28 -2.06 -0.39
N ILE A 67 5.49 -2.29 0.66
CA ILE A 67 4.04 -2.38 0.56
C ILE A 67 3.43 -1.21 1.32
N THR A 68 2.67 -0.36 0.64
CA THR A 68 1.80 0.61 1.31
C THR A 68 0.38 0.08 1.36
N VAL A 69 -0.18 -0.13 2.54
CA VAL A 69 -1.56 -0.62 2.70
C VAL A 69 -2.52 0.48 3.16
N TYR A 70 -3.69 0.54 2.53
CA TYR A 70 -4.73 1.49 2.93
C TYR A 70 -5.54 0.95 4.11
N ALA A 71 -5.08 1.26 5.33
CA ALA A 71 -5.66 0.73 6.56
C ALA A 71 -6.89 1.51 7.05
N PHE A 72 -6.85 2.85 6.98
CA PHE A 72 -7.98 3.70 7.37
C PHE A 72 -7.93 5.06 6.65
N SER A 73 -9.01 5.46 5.98
CA SER A 73 -9.06 6.75 5.28
C SER A 73 -9.58 7.90 6.14
N THR A 74 -9.28 9.13 5.76
CA THR A 74 -9.87 10.35 6.35
C THR A 74 -11.39 10.37 6.26
N GLU A 75 -11.98 9.78 5.22
CA GLU A 75 -13.44 9.69 5.05
C GLU A 75 -14.05 8.58 5.91
N ASN A 76 -13.25 7.64 6.45
CA ASN A 76 -13.76 6.56 7.29
C ASN A 76 -14.24 7.03 8.67
N TRP A 77 -13.91 8.26 9.08
CA TRP A 77 -14.50 8.88 10.27
C TRP A 77 -16.02 9.08 10.18
N ALA A 78 -16.60 9.07 8.98
CA ALA A 78 -18.06 9.14 8.79
C ALA A 78 -18.78 7.80 9.03
N ARG A 79 -18.06 6.71 9.33
CA ARG A 79 -18.64 5.40 9.65
C ARG A 79 -19.22 5.37 11.07
N PRO A 80 -20.07 4.39 11.41
CA PRO A 80 -20.60 4.26 12.77
C PRO A 80 -19.50 4.18 13.83
N ASP A 81 -19.69 4.87 14.96
CA ASP A 81 -18.69 5.01 16.04
C ASP A 81 -18.13 3.67 16.54
N GLN A 82 -18.97 2.63 16.61
CA GLN A 82 -18.53 1.30 17.02
C GLN A 82 -17.55 0.68 16.03
N GLU A 83 -17.77 0.86 14.72
CA GLU A 83 -16.86 0.40 13.67
C GLU A 83 -15.55 1.20 13.71
N VAL A 84 -15.62 2.52 13.89
CA VAL A 84 -14.43 3.39 14.00
C VAL A 84 -13.59 3.01 15.22
N LYS A 85 -14.20 2.87 16.41
CA LYS A 85 -13.51 2.45 17.64
C LYS A 85 -12.83 1.10 17.47
N PHE A 86 -13.51 0.14 16.85
CA PHE A 86 -12.95 -1.17 16.57
C PHE A 86 -11.74 -1.07 15.64
N ILE A 87 -11.85 -0.38 14.51
CA ILE A 87 -10.75 -0.25 13.55
C ILE A 87 -9.55 0.48 14.18
N MET A 88 -9.78 1.49 15.03
CA MET A 88 -8.69 2.17 15.73
C MET A 88 -7.99 1.30 16.77
N ASN A 89 -8.63 0.25 17.29
CA ASN A 89 -7.97 -0.73 18.15
C ASN A 89 -7.19 -1.80 17.37
N LEU A 90 -7.44 -1.95 16.06
CA LEU A 90 -6.74 -2.97 15.24
C LEU A 90 -5.21 -2.81 15.25
N PRO A 91 -4.60 -1.60 15.19
CA PRO A 91 -3.15 -1.48 15.32
C PRO A 91 -2.59 -2.03 16.64
N VAL A 92 -3.35 -1.98 17.74
CA VAL A 92 -2.95 -2.56 19.02
C VAL A 92 -2.95 -4.09 18.92
N GLU A 93 -4.04 -4.68 18.42
CA GLU A 93 -4.11 -6.12 18.17
C GLU A 93 -3.06 -6.58 17.14
N PHE A 94 -2.80 -5.74 16.13
CA PHE A 94 -1.81 -5.99 15.10
C PHE A 94 -0.41 -6.04 15.70
N TYR A 95 -0.09 -5.08 16.57
CA TYR A 95 1.16 -5.03 17.30
C TYR A 95 1.40 -6.30 18.11
N ASP A 96 0.46 -6.66 18.98
CA ASP A 96 0.66 -7.78 19.91
C ASP A 96 0.76 -9.14 19.19
N ASN A 97 0.02 -9.34 18.10
CA ASN A 97 -0.11 -10.66 17.47
C ASN A 97 0.79 -10.87 16.24
N TYR A 98 1.12 -9.81 15.50
CA TYR A 98 1.74 -9.96 14.16
C TYR A 98 3.11 -9.30 14.04
N VAL A 99 3.36 -8.20 14.76
CA VAL A 99 4.63 -7.46 14.67
C VAL A 99 5.84 -8.29 15.08
N PRO A 100 5.83 -9.11 16.15
CA PRO A 100 6.98 -9.95 16.50
C PRO A 100 7.41 -10.88 15.37
N GLU A 101 6.45 -11.48 14.67
CA GLU A 101 6.74 -12.36 13.55
C GLU A 101 7.23 -11.58 12.32
N LEU A 102 6.63 -10.43 12.02
CA LEU A 102 7.09 -9.55 10.93
C LEU A 102 8.53 -9.07 11.19
N HIS A 103 8.83 -8.69 12.43
CA HIS A 103 10.17 -8.32 12.85
C HIS A 103 11.17 -9.46 12.66
N ALA A 104 10.81 -10.69 13.07
CA ALA A 104 11.62 -11.89 12.85
C ALA A 104 11.85 -12.22 11.37
N ASN A 105 10.96 -11.77 10.47
CA ASN A 105 11.10 -11.87 9.02
C ASN A 105 11.80 -10.63 8.39
N ASN A 106 12.49 -9.82 9.20
CA ASN A 106 13.23 -8.63 8.77
C ASN A 106 12.34 -7.56 8.07
N VAL A 107 11.04 -7.50 8.39
CA VAL A 107 10.13 -6.47 7.87
C VAL A 107 10.26 -5.19 8.71
N LYS A 108 10.40 -4.04 8.05
CA LYS A 108 10.40 -2.73 8.68
C LYS A 108 9.00 -2.13 8.63
N ILE A 109 8.48 -1.65 9.76
CA ILE A 109 7.15 -1.05 9.83
C ILE A 109 7.28 0.47 9.85
N GLN A 110 6.47 1.14 9.04
CA GLN A 110 6.36 2.61 8.97
C GLN A 110 4.89 3.02 8.81
N MET A 111 4.60 4.30 8.96
CA MET A 111 3.26 4.86 8.79
C MET A 111 3.28 6.17 7.98
N ILE A 112 2.22 6.37 7.18
CA ILE A 112 1.79 7.67 6.64
C ILE A 112 0.37 8.01 7.12
N GLY A 113 0.08 9.31 7.18
CA GLY A 113 -1.22 9.85 7.56
C GLY A 113 -1.17 10.69 8.84
N GLU A 114 -2.32 11.28 9.19
CA GLU A 114 -2.40 12.21 10.31
C GLU A 114 -2.53 11.48 11.65
N THR A 115 -1.65 11.79 12.59
CA THR A 115 -1.62 11.12 13.91
C THR A 115 -2.49 11.79 14.97
N ASP A 116 -2.85 13.06 14.78
CA ASP A 116 -3.48 13.90 15.83
C ASP A 116 -4.85 13.39 16.29
N ARG A 117 -5.53 12.64 15.43
CA ARG A 117 -6.86 12.06 15.70
C ARG A 117 -6.81 10.60 16.17
N LEU A 118 -5.62 10.00 16.25
CA LEU A 118 -5.49 8.61 16.67
C LEU A 118 -5.68 8.50 18.20
N PRO A 119 -6.39 7.47 18.69
CA PRO A 119 -6.38 7.17 20.11
C PRO A 119 -4.96 6.92 20.61
N LYS A 120 -4.66 7.39 21.82
CA LYS A 120 -3.32 7.24 22.43
C LYS A 120 -2.78 5.79 22.39
N PRO A 121 -3.56 4.75 22.71
CA PRO A 121 -3.06 3.37 22.63
C PRO A 121 -2.66 2.95 21.21
N THR A 122 -3.43 3.38 20.20
CA THR A 122 -3.15 3.14 18.79
C THR A 122 -1.84 3.78 18.36
N PHE A 123 -1.66 5.06 18.69
CA PHE A 123 -0.43 5.79 18.39
C PHE A 123 0.80 5.16 19.07
N GLU A 124 0.68 4.80 20.34
CA GLU A 124 1.77 4.15 21.09
C GLU A 124 2.13 2.77 20.51
N ALA A 125 1.14 1.97 20.10
CA ALA A 125 1.39 0.67 19.45
C ALA A 125 2.15 0.82 18.13
N LEU A 126 1.78 1.82 17.31
CA LEU A 126 2.47 2.12 16.06
C LEU A 126 3.91 2.57 16.31
N LYS A 127 4.14 3.47 17.28
CA LYS A 127 5.49 3.91 17.63
C LYS A 127 6.37 2.78 18.15
N LYS A 128 5.81 1.86 18.94
CA LYS A 128 6.52 0.64 19.36
C LYS A 128 6.87 -0.24 18.16
N ALA A 129 5.98 -0.39 17.19
CA ALA A 129 6.23 -1.18 15.98
C ALA A 129 7.37 -0.59 15.14
N GLU A 130 7.33 0.73 14.89
CA GLU A 130 8.37 1.47 14.18
C GLU A 130 9.73 1.33 14.88
N GLU A 131 9.77 1.54 16.20
CA GLU A 131 11.00 1.47 16.99
C GLU A 131 11.58 0.05 17.03
N LEU A 132 10.75 -0.97 17.25
CA LEU A 132 11.17 -2.37 17.27
C LEU A 132 11.78 -2.82 15.93
N THR A 133 11.24 -2.32 14.82
CA THR A 133 11.63 -2.75 13.47
C THR A 133 12.55 -1.76 12.75
N LYS A 134 13.00 -0.68 13.41
CA LYS A 134 13.71 0.43 12.75
C LYS A 134 14.99 0.03 12.00
N ASN A 135 15.67 -0.99 12.52
CA ASN A 135 16.94 -1.52 12.00
C ASN A 135 16.75 -2.63 10.96
N ASN A 136 15.50 -3.05 10.70
CA ASN A 136 15.23 -4.06 9.70
C ASN A 136 15.49 -3.51 8.30
N THR A 137 16.01 -4.37 7.42
CA THR A 137 16.50 -4.02 6.08
C THR A 137 15.74 -4.73 4.96
N GLY A 138 14.75 -5.56 5.30
CA GLY A 138 13.86 -6.21 4.34
C GLY A 138 12.75 -5.28 3.88
N LEU A 139 11.62 -5.86 3.50
CA LEU A 139 10.45 -5.12 3.03
C LEU A 139 9.98 -4.08 4.06
N ILE A 140 9.64 -2.88 3.57
CA ILE A 140 8.97 -1.84 4.33
C ILE A 140 7.44 -2.05 4.22
N LEU A 141 6.79 -2.35 5.34
CA LEU A 141 5.34 -2.35 5.44
C LEU A 141 4.89 -0.97 5.94
N ASN A 142 4.41 -0.15 5.02
CA ASN A 142 3.98 1.22 5.26
C ASN A 142 2.45 1.31 5.43
N PHE A 143 2.00 1.69 6.62
CA PHE A 143 0.57 1.81 6.92
C PHE A 143 0.05 3.19 6.57
N ALA A 144 -0.89 3.28 5.63
CA ALA A 144 -1.67 4.49 5.42
C ALA A 144 -2.87 4.51 6.37
N LEU A 145 -2.69 5.16 7.53
CA LEU A 145 -3.66 5.20 8.62
C LEU A 145 -4.11 6.64 8.89
N ASN A 146 -5.43 6.86 8.93
CA ASN A 146 -6.00 8.21 8.90
C ASN A 146 -5.41 9.03 7.74
N TYR A 147 -5.34 8.40 6.57
CA TYR A 147 -4.69 8.92 5.39
C TYR A 147 -5.71 9.31 4.32
N GLY A 148 -5.47 10.43 3.65
CA GLY A 148 -6.16 10.80 2.42
C GLY A 148 -5.25 11.68 1.59
N GLY A 149 -5.05 11.34 0.32
CA GLY A 149 -4.07 12.04 -0.53
C GLY A 149 -4.37 13.51 -0.75
N ARG A 150 -5.65 13.89 -0.83
CA ARG A 150 -6.02 15.32 -0.85
C ARG A 150 -5.59 16.07 0.42
N ALA A 151 -5.71 15.43 1.59
CA ALA A 151 -5.29 16.03 2.86
C ALA A 151 -3.76 16.13 2.93
N GLU A 152 -3.05 15.07 2.51
CA GLU A 152 -1.59 15.04 2.36
C GLU A 152 -1.09 16.18 1.47
N ILE A 153 -1.62 16.32 0.24
CA ILE A 153 -1.23 17.39 -0.69
C ILE A 153 -1.53 18.77 -0.08
N THR A 154 -2.68 18.93 0.57
CA THR A 154 -3.04 20.19 1.23
C THR A 154 -2.04 20.54 2.34
N GLN A 155 -1.60 19.55 3.12
CA GLN A 155 -0.60 19.75 4.18
C GLN A 155 0.76 20.13 3.59
N ALA A 156 1.21 19.42 2.54
CA ALA A 156 2.45 19.71 1.84
C ALA A 156 2.49 21.14 1.29
N LEU A 157 1.40 21.58 0.63
CA LEU A 157 1.28 22.93 0.10
C LEU A 157 1.27 24.01 1.19
N LYS A 158 0.64 23.74 2.35
CA LYS A 158 0.69 24.67 3.49
C LYS A 158 2.12 24.81 4.02
N SER A 159 2.86 23.71 4.13
CA SER A 159 4.26 23.73 4.56
C SER A 159 5.14 24.49 3.57
N LEU A 160 4.99 24.26 2.27
CA LEU A 160 5.70 25.02 1.23
C LEU A 160 5.36 26.51 1.25
N ALA A 161 4.08 26.85 1.42
CA ALA A 161 3.66 28.24 1.55
C ALA A 161 4.29 28.93 2.77
N GLN A 162 4.43 28.22 3.89
CA GLN A 162 5.13 28.75 5.06
C GLN A 162 6.62 28.99 4.78
N GLU A 163 7.28 28.09 4.07
CA GLU A 163 8.70 28.24 3.69
C GLU A 163 8.93 29.44 2.75
N VAL A 164 7.96 29.74 1.87
CA VAL A 164 7.94 30.97 1.06
C VAL A 164 7.79 32.21 1.95
N LEU A 165 6.84 32.20 2.89
CA LEU A 165 6.61 33.32 3.81
C LEU A 165 7.80 33.57 4.74
N ASP A 166 8.51 32.52 5.11
CA ASP A 166 9.74 32.56 5.90
C ASP A 166 10.97 33.01 5.06
N ALA A 167 10.78 33.32 3.78
CA ALA A 167 11.81 33.70 2.82
C ALA A 167 12.95 32.66 2.65
N LYS A 168 12.65 31.37 2.86
CA LYS A 168 13.59 30.27 2.66
C LYS A 168 13.65 29.81 1.20
N ILE A 169 12.55 29.94 0.47
CA ILE A 169 12.41 29.63 -0.95
C ILE A 169 11.56 30.71 -1.66
N ASN A 170 11.68 30.84 -2.98
CA ASN A 170 10.75 31.64 -3.77
C ASN A 170 9.62 30.78 -4.33
N PRO A 171 8.44 31.35 -4.63
CA PRO A 171 7.36 30.61 -5.29
C PRO A 171 7.77 29.93 -6.60
N GLY A 172 8.69 30.55 -7.35
CA GLY A 172 9.20 30.01 -8.62
C GLY A 172 10.18 28.84 -8.46
N ASP A 173 10.66 28.56 -7.25
CA ASP A 173 11.59 27.46 -6.97
C ASP A 173 10.84 26.13 -6.73
N ILE A 174 9.51 26.17 -6.61
CA ILE A 174 8.68 25.00 -6.30
C ILE A 174 8.59 24.08 -7.53
N THR A 175 9.07 22.85 -7.38
CA THR A 175 9.05 21.80 -8.40
C THR A 175 8.22 20.59 -7.96
N GLU A 176 7.89 19.68 -8.89
CA GLU A 176 7.21 18.40 -8.56
C GLU A 176 8.04 17.57 -7.56
N ASP A 177 9.36 17.54 -7.75
CA ASP A 177 10.30 16.90 -6.83
C ASP A 177 10.22 17.49 -5.42
N MET A 178 10.20 18.83 -5.34
CA MET A 178 10.07 19.53 -4.07
C MET A 178 8.73 19.22 -3.41
N ILE A 179 7.62 19.18 -4.16
CA ILE A 179 6.32 18.76 -3.60
C ILE A 179 6.43 17.35 -3.01
N GLY A 180 7.06 16.42 -3.72
CA GLY A 180 7.31 15.06 -3.25
C GLY A 180 8.08 14.97 -1.92
N ASP A 181 8.98 15.92 -1.66
CA ASP A 181 9.71 16.01 -0.38
C ASP A 181 8.85 16.50 0.79
N TYR A 182 7.67 17.07 0.53
CA TYR A 182 6.74 17.52 1.58
C TYR A 182 5.54 16.57 1.76
N LEU A 183 5.41 15.54 0.94
CA LEU A 183 4.39 14.49 1.10
C LEU A 183 4.73 13.56 2.28
N PHE A 184 3.76 12.78 2.77
CA PHE A 184 3.97 11.84 3.87
C PHE A 184 4.88 10.69 3.46
N THR A 185 4.93 10.33 2.18
CA THR A 185 5.84 9.30 1.64
C THR A 185 7.30 9.73 1.60
N GLN A 186 7.64 10.98 1.96
CA GLN A 186 9.02 11.51 1.92
C GLN A 186 10.05 10.68 2.71
N HIS A 187 9.60 9.94 3.72
CA HIS A 187 10.45 9.10 4.57
C HIS A 187 10.93 7.81 3.89
N LEU A 188 10.30 7.44 2.76
CA LEU A 188 10.75 6.34 1.92
C LEU A 188 11.91 6.82 1.03
N PRO A 189 12.82 5.91 0.61
CA PRO A 189 13.79 6.21 -0.44
C PRO A 189 13.10 6.80 -1.67
N LYS A 190 13.71 7.81 -2.31
CA LYS A 190 13.06 8.61 -3.37
C LYS A 190 12.54 7.74 -4.52
N ASP A 191 13.29 6.71 -4.90
CA ASP A 191 12.97 5.72 -5.93
C ASP A 191 11.86 4.72 -5.53
N LEU A 192 11.44 4.73 -4.26
CA LEU A 192 10.41 3.86 -3.69
C LEU A 192 9.22 4.65 -3.11
N ARG A 193 9.12 5.96 -3.37
CA ARG A 193 7.99 6.79 -2.91
C ARG A 193 6.73 6.53 -3.72
N ASP A 194 6.91 6.22 -5.00
CA ASP A 194 5.84 6.02 -5.96
C ASP A 194 5.61 4.53 -6.22
N PRO A 195 4.38 4.03 -6.04
CA PRO A 195 4.08 2.64 -6.30
C PRO A 195 4.17 2.31 -7.79
N ASP A 196 4.80 1.20 -8.11
CA ASP A 196 4.77 0.64 -9.47
C ASP A 196 3.39 0.06 -9.79
N LEU A 197 2.75 -0.53 -8.79
CA LEU A 197 1.49 -1.25 -8.90
C LEU A 197 0.55 -0.87 -7.75
N ILE A 198 -0.67 -0.47 -8.09
CA ILE A 198 -1.78 -0.38 -7.14
C ILE A 198 -2.70 -1.58 -7.34
N ILE A 199 -2.91 -2.34 -6.26
CA ILE A 199 -3.86 -3.44 -6.19
C ILE A 199 -5.09 -2.97 -5.42
N ARG A 200 -6.27 -3.25 -5.94
CA ARG A 200 -7.53 -3.13 -5.19
C ARG A 200 -8.37 -4.39 -5.30
N THR A 201 -8.73 -4.92 -4.14
CA THR A 201 -9.58 -6.09 -4.00
C THR A 201 -11.06 -5.72 -4.10
N SER A 202 -11.93 -6.74 -4.12
CA SER A 202 -13.40 -6.69 -4.05
C SER A 202 -14.18 -6.17 -5.27
N GLY A 203 -13.52 -5.97 -6.41
CA GLY A 203 -14.15 -5.60 -7.69
C GLY A 203 -14.42 -4.11 -7.87
N GLU A 204 -14.07 -3.27 -6.90
CA GLU A 204 -14.30 -1.83 -6.99
C GLU A 204 -13.23 -1.13 -7.84
N LEU A 205 -13.64 -0.41 -8.89
CA LEU A 205 -12.73 0.23 -9.85
C LEU A 205 -12.47 1.72 -9.54
N ARG A 206 -11.77 1.99 -8.43
CA ARG A 206 -11.39 3.37 -8.03
C ARG A 206 -10.23 3.38 -7.03
N LEU A 207 -9.53 4.50 -6.89
CA LEU A 207 -8.46 4.67 -5.90
C LEU A 207 -8.96 5.17 -4.54
N SER A 208 -10.13 5.80 -4.49
CA SER A 208 -10.72 6.30 -3.23
C SER A 208 -9.77 7.17 -2.41
N ASN A 209 -9.11 8.15 -3.04
CA ASN A 209 -8.18 9.10 -2.38
C ASN A 209 -6.87 8.46 -1.88
N PHE A 210 -6.57 7.23 -2.29
CA PHE A 210 -5.31 6.55 -1.99
C PHE A 210 -4.20 6.99 -2.95
N LEU A 211 -3.13 7.59 -2.41
CA LEU A 211 -1.89 7.95 -3.10
C LEU A 211 -2.09 8.65 -4.47
N PRO A 212 -2.98 9.64 -4.62
CA PRO A 212 -3.31 10.23 -5.92
C PRO A 212 -2.13 10.94 -6.58
N TRP A 213 -1.16 11.46 -5.81
CA TRP A 213 0.06 12.04 -6.35
C TRP A 213 1.03 10.94 -6.78
N GLN A 214 1.35 10.05 -5.84
CA GLN A 214 2.35 8.99 -6.00
C GLN A 214 1.92 7.97 -7.06
N ALA A 215 0.62 7.73 -7.22
CA ALA A 215 0.08 6.73 -8.13
C ALA A 215 -0.10 7.23 -9.58
N ALA A 216 0.39 8.42 -9.93
CA ALA A 216 0.15 9.05 -11.23
C ALA A 216 0.58 8.17 -12.42
N TYR A 217 1.62 7.36 -12.26
CA TYR A 217 2.15 6.44 -13.27
C TYR A 217 2.14 4.96 -12.83
N SER A 218 1.36 4.63 -11.80
CA SER A 218 1.20 3.25 -11.36
C SER A 218 0.36 2.45 -12.34
N GLU A 219 0.68 1.17 -12.49
CA GLU A 219 -0.27 0.23 -13.03
C GLU A 219 -1.38 -0.07 -12.03
N LEU A 220 -2.60 -0.28 -12.52
CA LEU A 220 -3.77 -0.55 -11.68
C LEU A 220 -4.26 -1.98 -11.91
N TYR A 221 -4.27 -2.79 -10.86
CA TYR A 221 -4.83 -4.14 -10.87
C TYR A 221 -6.05 -4.21 -9.95
N PHE A 222 -7.20 -4.55 -10.53
CA PHE A 222 -8.46 -4.71 -9.82
C PHE A 222 -8.89 -6.17 -9.88
N THR A 223 -9.29 -6.72 -8.73
CA THR A 223 -9.73 -8.11 -8.63
C THR A 223 -11.01 -8.23 -7.81
N ASP A 224 -11.87 -9.18 -8.16
CA ASP A 224 -13.11 -9.49 -7.43
C ASP A 224 -12.84 -10.22 -6.10
N THR A 225 -11.63 -10.77 -5.92
CA THR A 225 -11.19 -11.41 -4.69
C THR A 225 -11.37 -10.46 -3.51
N LEU A 226 -12.06 -10.91 -2.45
CA LEU A 226 -12.23 -10.11 -1.23
C LEU A 226 -10.93 -10.18 -0.41
N TRP A 227 -10.56 -9.09 0.27
CA TRP A 227 -9.27 -9.01 0.97
C TRP A 227 -8.92 -10.20 1.87
N PRO A 228 -9.80 -10.75 2.72
CA PRO A 228 -9.43 -11.90 3.55
C PRO A 228 -9.16 -13.20 2.78
N ASP A 229 -9.60 -13.29 1.51
CA ASP A 229 -9.30 -14.42 0.60
C ASP A 229 -8.10 -14.10 -0.33
N PHE A 230 -7.49 -12.92 -0.24
CA PHE A 230 -6.34 -12.53 -1.07
C PHE A 230 -5.04 -13.11 -0.47
N ASP A 231 -4.45 -14.08 -1.16
CA ASP A 231 -3.31 -14.87 -0.69
C ASP A 231 -2.05 -14.68 -1.56
N GLU A 232 -1.04 -15.53 -1.35
CA GLU A 232 0.21 -15.52 -2.12
C GLU A 232 -0.02 -15.75 -3.62
N ALA A 233 -0.94 -16.65 -3.99
CA ALA A 233 -1.24 -16.92 -5.40
C ALA A 233 -1.91 -15.72 -6.06
N ALA A 234 -2.85 -15.07 -5.37
CA ALA A 234 -3.47 -13.84 -5.85
C ALA A 234 -2.46 -12.69 -6.02
N LEU A 235 -1.47 -12.58 -5.11
CA LEU A 235 -0.38 -11.62 -5.25
C LEU A 235 0.50 -11.93 -6.47
N GLN A 236 0.85 -13.20 -6.70
CA GLN A 236 1.60 -13.61 -7.89
C GLN A 236 0.85 -13.28 -9.18
N GLU A 237 -0.48 -13.48 -9.21
CA GLU A 237 -1.32 -13.13 -10.34
C GLU A 237 -1.29 -11.62 -10.63
N ALA A 238 -1.38 -10.79 -9.58
CA ALA A 238 -1.29 -9.34 -9.73
C ALA A 238 0.08 -8.89 -10.28
N ILE A 239 1.17 -9.52 -9.81
CA ILE A 239 2.54 -9.26 -10.31
C ILE A 239 2.70 -9.76 -11.75
N ALA A 240 2.13 -10.90 -12.12
CA ALA A 240 2.13 -11.39 -13.49
C ALA A 240 1.40 -10.42 -14.42
N ALA A 241 0.22 -9.93 -14.00
CA ALA A 241 -0.54 -8.93 -14.74
C ALA A 241 0.23 -7.61 -14.93
N PHE A 242 1.02 -7.19 -13.93
CA PHE A 242 1.93 -6.04 -14.05
C PHE A 242 2.96 -6.24 -15.17
N ASN A 243 3.55 -7.44 -15.26
CA ASN A 243 4.56 -7.77 -16.28
C ASN A 243 4.03 -7.83 -17.72
N HIS A 244 2.73 -8.03 -17.90
CA HIS A 244 2.11 -8.01 -19.22
C HIS A 244 1.82 -6.60 -19.74
N ARG A 245 2.09 -5.55 -18.96
CA ARG A 245 1.83 -4.16 -19.35
C ARG A 245 3.08 -3.47 -19.88
N ASN A 246 2.89 -2.74 -20.98
CA ASN A 246 3.94 -1.89 -21.55
C ASN A 246 3.95 -0.54 -20.84
N ARG A 247 4.82 -0.36 -19.84
CA ARG A 247 5.01 0.93 -19.16
C ARG A 247 5.74 1.90 -20.09
N ARG A 248 5.04 2.93 -20.51
CA ARG A 248 5.57 3.92 -21.47
C ARG A 248 5.96 5.26 -20.87
N PHE A 249 5.49 5.60 -19.65
CA PHE A 249 5.77 6.88 -18.98
C PHE A 249 5.64 8.12 -19.90
N GLY A 250 4.69 8.09 -20.84
CA GLY A 250 4.51 9.15 -21.85
C GLY A 250 5.47 9.11 -23.06
N GLY A 251 6.44 8.20 -23.11
CA GLY A 251 7.23 7.88 -24.30
C GLY A 251 6.48 7.01 -25.31
N VAL A 252 6.89 7.05 -26.59
CA VAL A 252 6.24 6.30 -27.69
C VAL A 252 6.66 4.84 -27.69
#